data_AF-A0A3P8WVE2-F1
#
_entry.id   AF-A0A3P8WVE2-F1
#
_cell.length_a   1.000
_cell.length_b   1.000
_cell.length_c   1.000
_cell.angle_alpha   90.00
_cell.angle_beta   90.00
_cell.angle_gamma   90.00
#
_symmetry.space_group_name_H-M   'P 1'
#
loop_
_entity.id
_entity.type
_entity.pdbx_description
1 polymer ?
#
loop_
_entity_poly.entity_id
_entity_poly.type
_entity_poly.pdbx_seq_one_letter_code
_entity_poly.pdbx_strand_id
1 'polypeptide(L)'
;MTNPPVELHGNIEVSLPQSYCAFDFATLPHDTFHRVPLVVELWHRDSNSRDQLIGRASVQLSHLLSSEKKRVLTSSGEQSWRQTHQDRIPDNGGKVAEVTYVATLEDLGLIKAKEVIVTDSSQIESVAPAQLPSHPLSPKAPALCHPAPLLGPTAPRETMEYRAALELELWKEEQVDLFDDQLKKKELSHMQALAEEWKKRDREREAVVRKKVCLSDCLTSLWGFFLRLCVQTQRLQKDLRAEHELSLRELKESGRRLQQECDLRVALEREKVRLMEEERSRLLQQVRNGESRYKQLEKEFQVYREQQNIRPEFRLQSEVNLLTLEKVNHGLELERKLESTSKSKLHYKQQWGRALKELARFKQREQENTMMHLKKQQAELEAMRQRYLATGEKEAGQQDKQELDEIRNELNRLKQQDRCVAASAVSVPVPHLNESAEDQLSRLLEERDTLLRTGVYTHQDRIIIDLNKQIQEVMVGPDKL
;
A
#
# COMPACT_ATOMS: atom_id res chain seq x y z
N MET A 1 -27.62 -42.48 -11.03
CA MET A 1 -26.19 -42.15 -10.77
C MET A 1 -25.34 -42.98 -11.70
N THR A 2 -24.16 -42.50 -12.07
CA THR A 2 -23.16 -43.30 -12.79
C THR A 2 -22.66 -44.46 -11.94
N ASN A 3 -22.35 -45.59 -12.57
CA ASN A 3 -21.96 -46.83 -11.90
C ASN A 3 -21.28 -47.80 -12.89
N PRO A 4 -20.17 -48.49 -12.53
CA PRO A 4 -19.43 -48.40 -11.27
C PRO A 4 -18.74 -47.03 -11.07
N PRO A 5 -18.20 -46.75 -9.86
CA PRO A 5 -17.24 -45.67 -9.65
C PRO A 5 -16.01 -45.84 -10.55
N VAL A 6 -15.33 -44.74 -10.87
CA VAL A 6 -14.13 -44.73 -11.73
C VAL A 6 -13.05 -43.86 -11.09
N GLU A 7 -11.80 -44.30 -11.16
CA GLU A 7 -10.65 -43.55 -10.68
C GLU A 7 -10.38 -42.33 -11.58
N LEU A 8 -10.26 -41.15 -10.96
CA LEU A 8 -9.91 -39.90 -11.63
C LEU A 8 -8.54 -39.42 -11.14
N HIS A 9 -7.67 -39.10 -12.08
CA HIS A 9 -6.32 -38.59 -11.83
C HIS A 9 -6.15 -37.21 -12.49
N GLY A 10 -5.23 -36.39 -11.97
CA GLY A 10 -5.00 -35.03 -12.46
C GLY A 10 -4.66 -35.00 -13.96
N ASN A 11 -5.30 -34.08 -14.69
CA ASN A 11 -5.17 -33.87 -16.14
C ASN A 11 -5.62 -35.04 -17.04
N ILE A 12 -6.46 -35.97 -16.55
CA ILE A 12 -7.06 -37.04 -17.38
C ILE A 12 -8.56 -36.78 -17.60
N GLU A 13 -9.02 -36.93 -18.85
CA GLU A 13 -10.45 -36.96 -19.20
C GLU A 13 -10.94 -38.42 -19.27
N VAL A 14 -12.07 -38.72 -18.63
CA VAL A 14 -12.56 -40.09 -18.42
C VAL A 14 -14.06 -40.19 -18.68
N SER A 15 -14.45 -41.12 -19.56
CA SER A 15 -15.87 -41.40 -19.86
C SER A 15 -16.55 -42.16 -18.72
N LEU A 16 -17.61 -41.58 -18.15
CA LEU A 16 -18.33 -42.20 -17.02
C LEU A 16 -19.28 -43.32 -17.48
N PRO A 17 -19.27 -44.51 -16.84
CA PRO A 17 -20.19 -45.61 -17.16
C PRO A 17 -21.59 -45.34 -16.62
N GLN A 18 -22.60 -45.83 -17.34
CA GLN A 18 -24.03 -45.61 -17.04
C GLN A 18 -24.39 -44.11 -16.87
N SER A 19 -23.77 -43.26 -17.69
CA SER A 19 -23.96 -41.80 -17.71
C SER A 19 -25.14 -41.32 -18.55
N TYR A 20 -25.57 -42.10 -19.55
CA TYR A 20 -26.78 -41.81 -20.32
C TYR A 20 -28.04 -42.12 -19.50
N CYS A 21 -29.00 -41.19 -19.50
CA CYS A 21 -30.32 -41.36 -18.93
C CYS A 21 -31.34 -40.58 -19.77
N ALA A 22 -32.51 -41.17 -19.98
CA ALA A 22 -33.63 -40.55 -20.70
C ALA A 22 -34.82 -40.39 -19.75
N PHE A 23 -35.64 -39.37 -19.99
CA PHE A 23 -36.84 -39.07 -19.21
C PHE A 23 -37.99 -38.76 -20.17
N ASP A 24 -38.95 -39.68 -20.27
CA ASP A 24 -40.19 -39.44 -21.00
C ASP A 24 -41.22 -38.80 -20.07
N PHE A 25 -41.71 -37.60 -20.41
CA PHE A 25 -42.66 -36.87 -19.57
C PHE A 25 -43.66 -36.04 -20.37
N ALA A 26 -44.86 -35.91 -19.82
CA ALA A 26 -45.91 -35.04 -20.33
C ALA A 26 -45.87 -33.68 -19.61
N THR A 27 -45.65 -32.58 -20.35
CA THR A 27 -45.76 -31.22 -19.81
C THR A 27 -46.32 -30.25 -20.84
N LEU A 28 -46.95 -29.18 -20.36
CA LEU A 28 -47.11 -27.96 -21.14
C LEU A 28 -45.76 -27.22 -21.22
N PRO A 29 -45.52 -26.37 -22.25
CA PRO A 29 -44.36 -25.49 -22.30
C PRO A 29 -44.32 -24.58 -21.05
N HIS A 30 -43.35 -24.80 -20.18
CA HIS A 30 -43.23 -24.10 -18.90
C HIS A 30 -41.77 -23.67 -18.64
N ASP A 31 -41.61 -22.61 -17.85
CA ASP A 31 -40.37 -21.86 -17.65
C ASP A 31 -39.31 -22.59 -16.78
N THR A 32 -39.50 -23.89 -16.52
CA THR A 32 -38.68 -24.67 -15.58
C THR A 32 -37.21 -24.71 -15.98
N PHE A 33 -36.91 -24.86 -17.27
CA PHE A 33 -35.53 -24.94 -17.79
C PHE A 33 -34.74 -23.63 -17.68
N HIS A 34 -35.41 -22.47 -17.56
CA HIS A 34 -34.74 -21.21 -17.23
C HIS A 34 -34.52 -21.05 -15.72
N ARG A 35 -35.48 -21.50 -14.90
CA ARG A 35 -35.53 -21.25 -13.44
C ARG A 35 -34.75 -22.24 -12.58
N VAL A 36 -34.62 -23.49 -13.03
CA VAL A 36 -34.07 -24.59 -12.23
C VAL A 36 -32.91 -25.23 -12.99
N PRO A 37 -31.64 -24.97 -12.61
CA PRO A 37 -30.51 -25.68 -13.17
C PRO A 37 -30.48 -27.13 -12.68
N LEU A 38 -30.01 -28.04 -13.52
CA LEU A 38 -29.73 -29.42 -13.15
C LEU A 38 -28.38 -29.45 -12.41
N VAL A 39 -28.41 -29.70 -11.10
CA VAL A 39 -27.21 -29.84 -10.28
C VAL A 39 -26.67 -31.26 -10.39
N VAL A 40 -25.41 -31.38 -10.82
CA VAL A 40 -24.67 -32.65 -10.89
C VAL A 40 -23.65 -32.68 -9.76
N GLU A 41 -23.73 -33.68 -8.89
CA GLU A 41 -22.85 -33.83 -7.74
C GLU A 41 -21.73 -34.84 -8.03
N LEU A 42 -20.48 -34.46 -7.76
CA LEU A 42 -19.32 -35.34 -7.85
C LEU A 42 -19.02 -35.93 -6.47
N TRP A 43 -19.17 -37.25 -6.33
CA TRP A 43 -18.96 -37.99 -5.08
C TRP A 43 -17.75 -38.92 -5.16
N HIS A 44 -16.82 -38.79 -4.21
CA HIS A 44 -15.77 -39.77 -3.97
C HIS A 44 -16.37 -41.01 -3.30
N ARG A 45 -15.96 -42.20 -3.74
CA ARG A 45 -16.35 -43.48 -3.17
C ARG A 45 -15.11 -44.34 -2.94
N ASP A 46 -14.91 -44.74 -1.69
CA ASP A 46 -13.94 -45.75 -1.27
C ASP A 46 -14.67 -46.86 -0.53
N SER A 47 -14.25 -48.10 -0.78
CA SER A 47 -14.73 -49.33 -0.13
C SER A 47 -14.70 -49.34 1.41
N ASN A 48 -13.81 -48.56 2.04
CA ASN A 48 -13.57 -48.58 3.49
C ASN A 48 -14.04 -47.32 4.23
N SER A 49 -14.61 -46.33 3.54
CA SER A 49 -15.06 -45.06 4.13
C SER A 49 -16.45 -44.66 3.62
N ARG A 50 -16.93 -43.46 4.00
CA ARG A 50 -18.24 -42.95 3.59
C ARG A 50 -18.10 -42.09 2.35
N ASP A 51 -19.06 -42.21 1.43
CA ASP A 51 -19.25 -41.31 0.29
C ASP A 51 -19.02 -39.84 0.68
N GLN A 52 -18.09 -39.17 -0.01
CA GLN A 52 -17.72 -37.78 0.25
C GLN A 52 -18.00 -36.90 -0.98
N LEU A 53 -18.81 -35.86 -0.80
CA LEU A 53 -19.06 -34.86 -1.84
C LEU A 53 -17.76 -34.07 -2.12
N ILE A 54 -17.25 -34.15 -3.36
CA ILE A 54 -16.08 -33.40 -3.83
C ILE A 54 -16.48 -32.01 -4.31
N GLY A 55 -17.55 -31.93 -5.10
CA GLY A 55 -17.92 -30.73 -5.84
C GLY A 55 -19.29 -30.80 -6.51
N ARG A 56 -19.74 -29.68 -7.07
CA ARG A 56 -21.06 -29.54 -7.72
C ARG A 56 -20.97 -28.75 -9.02
N ALA A 57 -21.41 -29.33 -10.12
CA ALA A 57 -21.57 -28.65 -11.41
C ALA A 57 -23.04 -28.25 -11.63
N SER A 58 -23.28 -27.15 -12.34
CA SER A 58 -24.63 -26.58 -12.55
C SER A 58 -24.96 -26.48 -14.04
N VAL A 59 -25.78 -27.41 -14.54
CA VAL A 59 -26.20 -27.48 -15.95
C VAL A 59 -27.43 -26.60 -16.19
N GLN A 60 -27.29 -25.58 -17.03
CA GLN A 60 -28.38 -24.66 -17.36
C GLN A 60 -29.19 -25.17 -18.57
N LEU A 61 -30.27 -25.91 -18.30
CA LEU A 61 -31.05 -26.62 -19.33
C LEU A 61 -31.69 -25.71 -20.39
N SER A 62 -31.89 -24.41 -20.12
CA SER A 62 -32.43 -23.48 -21.12
C SER A 62 -31.56 -23.33 -22.38
N HIS A 63 -30.27 -23.67 -22.33
CA HIS A 63 -29.40 -23.66 -23.53
C HIS A 63 -29.88 -24.65 -24.61
N LEU A 64 -30.62 -25.70 -24.25
CA LEU A 64 -31.29 -26.60 -25.19
C LEU A 64 -32.36 -25.87 -26.01
N LEU A 65 -33.13 -24.99 -25.37
CA LEU A 65 -34.25 -24.29 -26.00
C LEU A 65 -33.79 -23.29 -27.06
N SER A 66 -32.59 -22.71 -26.87
CA SER A 66 -31.91 -21.85 -27.84
C SER A 66 -31.09 -22.61 -28.91
N SER A 67 -30.95 -23.94 -28.79
CA SER A 67 -30.18 -24.75 -29.75
C SER A 67 -30.99 -25.08 -31.02
N GLU A 68 -30.32 -25.38 -32.12
CA GLU A 68 -30.94 -25.59 -33.45
C GLU A 68 -32.00 -26.72 -33.43
N LYS A 69 -33.26 -26.39 -33.77
CA LYS A 69 -34.40 -27.32 -33.74
C LYS A 69 -34.53 -28.10 -35.05
N LYS A 70 -33.99 -29.34 -35.07
CA LYS A 70 -33.96 -30.23 -36.24
C LYS A 70 -35.18 -31.14 -36.27
N ARG A 71 -35.73 -31.38 -37.45
CA ARG A 71 -36.84 -32.35 -37.63
C ARG A 71 -36.28 -33.76 -37.77
N VAL A 72 -36.89 -34.71 -37.07
CA VAL A 72 -36.46 -36.12 -37.02
C VAL A 72 -37.69 -37.01 -37.18
N LEU A 73 -37.54 -38.22 -37.72
CA LEU A 73 -38.57 -39.26 -37.63
C LEU A 73 -38.27 -40.15 -36.42
N THR A 74 -39.30 -40.39 -35.62
CA THR A 74 -39.29 -41.39 -34.54
C THR A 74 -39.28 -42.81 -35.10
N SER A 75 -38.99 -43.80 -34.24
CA SER A 75 -39.06 -45.22 -34.60
C SER A 75 -40.48 -45.70 -34.97
N SER A 76 -41.53 -44.99 -34.55
CA SER A 76 -42.92 -45.19 -34.96
C SER A 76 -43.30 -44.46 -36.25
N GLY A 77 -42.38 -43.69 -36.85
CA GLY A 77 -42.60 -42.94 -38.09
C GLY A 77 -43.25 -41.56 -37.91
N GLU A 78 -43.58 -41.15 -36.69
CA GLU A 78 -44.12 -39.82 -36.40
C GLU A 78 -43.01 -38.75 -36.45
N GLN A 79 -43.36 -37.52 -36.89
CA GLN A 79 -42.42 -36.41 -36.96
C GLN A 79 -42.20 -35.79 -35.57
N SER A 80 -40.97 -35.87 -35.07
CA SER A 80 -40.53 -35.17 -33.86
C SER A 80 -39.58 -34.01 -34.21
N TRP A 81 -39.30 -33.18 -33.21
CA TRP A 81 -38.23 -32.20 -33.29
C TRP A 81 -37.18 -32.45 -32.21
N ARG A 82 -35.90 -32.52 -32.61
CA ARG A 82 -34.76 -32.73 -31.71
C ARG A 82 -33.95 -31.43 -31.58
N GLN A 83 -33.63 -31.05 -30.34
CA GLN A 83 -32.65 -30.01 -30.01
C GLN A 83 -31.56 -30.67 -29.15
N THR A 84 -30.29 -30.47 -29.51
CA THR A 84 -29.14 -31.05 -28.81
C THR A 84 -28.16 -29.95 -28.45
N HIS A 85 -27.64 -29.99 -27.22
CA HIS A 85 -26.67 -29.05 -26.69
C HIS A 85 -25.52 -29.81 -26.03
N GLN A 86 -24.29 -29.34 -26.23
CA GLN A 86 -23.07 -29.90 -25.63
C GLN A 86 -22.24 -28.75 -25.07
N ASP A 87 -21.78 -28.90 -23.83
CA ASP A 87 -21.04 -27.88 -23.09
C ASP A 87 -20.10 -28.55 -22.05
N ARG A 88 -19.15 -27.78 -21.51
CA ARG A 88 -18.13 -28.24 -20.55
C ARG A 88 -18.03 -27.26 -19.40
N ILE A 89 -18.57 -27.65 -18.24
CA ILE A 89 -18.76 -26.77 -17.09
C ILE A 89 -17.83 -27.14 -15.92
N PRO A 90 -17.26 -26.16 -15.19
CA PRO A 90 -16.43 -26.43 -14.02
C PRO A 90 -17.27 -26.77 -12.77
N ASP A 91 -16.62 -27.41 -11.81
CA ASP A 91 -17.12 -27.56 -10.44
C ASP A 91 -17.16 -26.20 -9.68
N ASN A 92 -18.32 -25.88 -9.09
CA ASN A 92 -18.52 -24.76 -8.15
C ASN A 92 -18.09 -25.17 -6.72
N GLY A 93 -16.80 -25.44 -6.57
CA GLY A 93 -16.19 -25.87 -5.30
C GLY A 93 -14.72 -25.50 -5.21
N GLY A 94 -13.94 -25.77 -6.26
CA GLY A 94 -12.52 -25.37 -6.30
C GLY A 94 -11.83 -25.48 -7.66
N LYS A 95 -12.57 -25.67 -8.77
CA LYS A 95 -12.02 -26.17 -10.05
C LYS A 95 -11.30 -27.53 -9.87
N VAL A 96 -11.89 -28.42 -9.08
CA VAL A 96 -11.31 -29.76 -8.85
C VAL A 96 -11.48 -30.65 -10.08
N ALA A 97 -12.57 -30.44 -10.85
CA ALA A 97 -12.84 -31.12 -12.12
C ALA A 97 -13.69 -30.23 -13.05
N GLU A 98 -13.79 -30.65 -14.31
CA GLU A 98 -14.73 -30.12 -15.30
C GLU A 98 -15.60 -31.26 -15.84
N VAL A 99 -16.87 -30.98 -16.10
CA VAL A 99 -17.87 -31.95 -16.58
C VAL A 99 -18.28 -31.58 -18.00
N THR A 100 -17.83 -32.36 -18.98
CA THR A 100 -18.37 -32.35 -20.35
C THR A 100 -19.71 -33.10 -20.34
N TYR A 101 -20.78 -32.48 -20.86
CA TYR A 101 -22.08 -33.14 -20.99
C TYR A 101 -22.70 -32.93 -22.38
N VAL A 102 -23.56 -33.86 -22.78
CA VAL A 102 -24.45 -33.73 -23.94
C VAL A 102 -25.88 -33.93 -23.46
N ALA A 103 -26.74 -32.96 -23.71
CA ALA A 103 -28.17 -33.06 -23.43
C ALA A 103 -28.96 -32.99 -24.75
N THR A 104 -30.07 -33.70 -24.82
CA THR A 104 -30.97 -33.71 -25.98
C THR A 104 -32.42 -33.63 -25.51
N LEU A 105 -33.21 -32.79 -26.15
CA LEU A 105 -34.65 -32.66 -25.96
C LEU A 105 -35.37 -33.11 -27.23
N GLU A 106 -36.37 -33.98 -27.08
CA GLU A 106 -37.23 -34.42 -28.19
C GLU A 106 -38.68 -34.00 -27.93
N ASP A 107 -39.19 -33.16 -28.83
CA ASP A 107 -40.56 -32.68 -28.86
C ASP A 107 -41.36 -33.59 -29.79
N LEU A 108 -42.14 -34.47 -29.17
CA LEU A 108 -43.05 -35.43 -29.82
C LEU A 108 -44.42 -34.82 -30.16
N GLY A 109 -44.64 -33.53 -29.87
CA GLY A 109 -45.91 -32.84 -30.10
C GLY A 109 -47.01 -33.14 -29.08
N LEU A 110 -48.27 -32.98 -29.50
CA LEU A 110 -49.44 -33.10 -28.61
C LEU A 110 -49.83 -34.56 -28.38
N ILE A 111 -49.88 -34.96 -27.10
CA ILE A 111 -50.24 -36.31 -26.66
C ILE A 111 -51.67 -36.66 -27.08
N LYS A 112 -51.81 -37.75 -27.83
CA LYS A 112 -53.11 -38.33 -28.19
C LYS A 112 -53.68 -39.06 -26.97
N ALA A 113 -54.80 -38.61 -26.44
CA ALA A 113 -55.41 -39.10 -25.20
C ALA A 113 -56.05 -40.52 -25.29
N LYS A 114 -55.47 -41.44 -26.07
CA LYS A 114 -55.91 -42.84 -26.22
C LYS A 114 -54.83 -43.88 -25.88
N GLU A 115 -53.58 -43.47 -25.74
CA GLU A 115 -52.45 -44.39 -25.48
C GLU A 115 -51.86 -44.17 -24.09
N VAL A 116 -52.69 -44.44 -23.08
CA VAL A 116 -52.25 -44.73 -21.70
C VAL A 116 -52.75 -46.12 -21.36
N ILE A 117 -52.10 -47.12 -21.92
CA ILE A 117 -52.33 -48.54 -21.64
C ILE A 117 -51.08 -49.06 -20.93
N VAL A 118 -51.22 -49.50 -19.68
CA VAL A 118 -50.20 -50.29 -19.01
C VAL A 118 -50.17 -51.66 -19.69
N THR A 119 -49.00 -52.07 -20.17
CA THR A 119 -48.82 -53.32 -20.91
C THR A 119 -49.08 -54.53 -20.01
N ASP A 120 -50.13 -55.29 -20.29
CA ASP A 120 -50.35 -56.63 -19.75
C ASP A 120 -50.91 -57.54 -20.86
N SER A 121 -50.71 -58.86 -20.74
CA SER A 121 -50.84 -59.82 -21.84
C SER A 121 -51.68 -61.05 -21.50
N SER A 122 -52.67 -61.40 -22.33
CA SER A 122 -53.04 -62.78 -22.67
C SER A 122 -54.23 -62.86 -23.66
N GLN A 123 -54.54 -64.07 -24.15
CA GLN A 123 -55.49 -64.41 -25.22
C GLN A 123 -56.48 -65.50 -24.73
N ILE A 124 -57.40 -65.98 -25.63
CA ILE A 124 -58.06 -67.32 -25.71
C ILE A 124 -59.62 -67.33 -25.65
N GLU A 125 -60.23 -68.39 -26.23
CA GLU A 125 -61.67 -68.67 -26.45
C GLU A 125 -62.12 -70.02 -25.76
N SER A 126 -63.15 -70.84 -26.09
CA SER A 126 -64.11 -70.92 -27.22
C SER A 126 -65.41 -71.76 -26.95
N VAL A 127 -66.48 -71.35 -27.64
CA VAL A 127 -67.50 -72.14 -28.39
C VAL A 127 -67.98 -73.54 -27.90
N ALA A 128 -69.23 -73.60 -27.37
CA ALA A 128 -70.36 -74.56 -27.62
C ALA A 128 -70.14 -76.11 -27.54
N PRO A 129 -71.05 -77.05 -27.97
CA PRO A 129 -72.54 -77.11 -28.12
C PRO A 129 -73.24 -78.45 -27.61
N ALA A 130 -74.56 -78.62 -27.90
CA ALA A 130 -75.33 -79.91 -28.06
C ALA A 130 -75.86 -80.68 -26.79
N GLN A 131 -76.83 -81.64 -26.79
CA GLN A 131 -77.72 -82.29 -27.81
C GLN A 131 -79.03 -82.96 -27.22
N LEU A 132 -79.82 -83.73 -28.00
CA LEU A 132 -81.17 -84.34 -27.72
C LEU A 132 -81.23 -85.88 -27.99
N PRO A 133 -82.13 -86.69 -27.35
CA PRO A 133 -83.28 -87.41 -28.01
C PRO A 133 -84.49 -87.70 -27.03
N SER A 134 -85.49 -88.63 -27.08
CA SER A 134 -86.02 -89.75 -27.94
C SER A 134 -87.47 -90.20 -27.50
N HIS A 135 -88.17 -91.10 -28.24
CA HIS A 135 -89.41 -91.86 -27.85
C HIS A 135 -89.18 -93.42 -27.90
N PRO A 136 -90.12 -94.37 -27.54
CA PRO A 136 -91.22 -94.84 -28.44
C PRO A 136 -92.48 -95.65 -27.91
N LEU A 137 -93.58 -95.65 -28.70
CA LEU A 137 -94.54 -96.76 -29.05
C LEU A 137 -95.61 -97.41 -28.08
N SER A 138 -96.51 -98.23 -28.68
CA SER A 138 -97.77 -98.89 -28.18
C SER A 138 -98.05 -100.19 -29.03
N PRO A 139 -99.25 -100.84 -29.30
CA PRO A 139 -100.71 -100.53 -29.10
C PRO A 139 -101.69 -101.74 -28.81
N LYS A 140 -103.03 -101.56 -29.03
CA LYS A 140 -104.09 -102.51 -29.56
C LYS A 140 -105.22 -103.09 -28.64
N ALA A 141 -106.36 -103.47 -29.25
CA ALA A 141 -107.64 -104.02 -28.69
C ALA A 141 -108.25 -105.13 -29.63
N PRO A 142 -109.35 -105.88 -29.28
CA PRO A 142 -110.74 -105.54 -29.76
C PRO A 142 -112.00 -106.18 -29.03
N ALA A 143 -113.23 -105.73 -29.40
CA ALA A 143 -114.54 -106.43 -29.66
C ALA A 143 -115.08 -107.68 -28.86
N LEU A 144 -116.39 -108.04 -28.72
CA LEU A 144 -117.75 -107.45 -29.02
C LEU A 144 -118.93 -108.31 -28.42
N CYS A 145 -120.15 -107.71 -28.29
CA CYS A 145 -121.53 -108.31 -28.31
C CYS A 145 -122.21 -109.08 -27.13
N HIS A 146 -123.57 -109.04 -27.14
CA HIS A 146 -124.59 -109.78 -26.33
C HIS A 146 -125.58 -110.54 -27.28
N PRO A 147 -126.77 -111.10 -26.90
CA PRO A 147 -127.38 -111.54 -25.61
C PRO A 147 -128.04 -112.97 -25.64
N ALA A 148 -128.77 -113.33 -24.56
CA ALA A 148 -129.52 -114.58 -24.25
C ALA A 148 -130.92 -114.70 -24.96
N PRO A 149 -131.93 -115.55 -24.57
CA PRO A 149 -132.04 -116.68 -23.59
C PRO A 149 -132.86 -117.92 -24.12
N LEU A 150 -133.37 -118.82 -23.24
CA LEU A 150 -134.79 -119.30 -23.19
C LEU A 150 -135.13 -120.37 -22.09
N LEU A 151 -136.24 -120.14 -21.36
CA LEU A 151 -137.19 -121.05 -20.68
C LEU A 151 -136.76 -122.20 -19.72
N GLY A 152 -137.34 -122.20 -18.49
CA GLY A 152 -137.52 -123.39 -17.61
C GLY A 152 -137.66 -123.04 -16.11
N PRO A 153 -138.77 -123.35 -15.39
CA PRO A 153 -139.02 -122.77 -14.05
C PRO A 153 -138.98 -123.74 -12.84
N THR A 154 -138.36 -123.28 -11.75
CA THR A 154 -138.76 -123.58 -10.34
C THR A 154 -138.19 -122.50 -9.40
N ALA A 155 -138.76 -122.38 -8.19
CA ALA A 155 -138.31 -121.49 -7.11
C ALA A 155 -138.72 -122.12 -5.74
N PRO A 156 -138.24 -121.64 -4.57
CA PRO A 156 -137.33 -120.50 -4.32
C PRO A 156 -136.13 -120.80 -3.38
N ARG A 157 -135.17 -119.85 -3.32
CA ARG A 157 -134.18 -119.61 -2.23
C ARG A 157 -133.17 -120.69 -1.83
N GLU A 158 -133.28 -121.95 -2.25
CA GLU A 158 -132.21 -122.96 -2.07
C GLU A 158 -131.64 -123.50 -3.40
N THR A 159 -132.04 -122.89 -4.51
CA THR A 159 -131.41 -123.06 -5.82
C THR A 159 -129.97 -122.54 -5.82
N MET A 160 -129.08 -123.16 -6.61
CA MET A 160 -127.67 -122.74 -6.78
C MET A 160 -127.55 -121.28 -7.20
N GLU A 161 -128.51 -120.84 -8.01
CA GLU A 161 -128.72 -119.49 -8.51
C GLU A 161 -128.90 -118.45 -7.40
N TYR A 162 -129.44 -118.81 -6.24
CA TYR A 162 -129.57 -117.89 -5.10
C TYR A 162 -128.25 -117.75 -4.32
N ARG A 163 -127.46 -118.82 -4.21
CA ARG A 163 -126.10 -118.73 -3.64
C ARG A 163 -125.19 -117.93 -4.54
N ALA A 164 -125.20 -118.21 -5.85
CA ALA A 164 -124.50 -117.42 -6.86
C ALA A 164 -124.95 -115.95 -6.87
N ALA A 165 -126.24 -115.65 -6.63
CA ALA A 165 -126.70 -114.27 -6.49
C ALA A 165 -126.17 -113.58 -5.22
N LEU A 166 -126.11 -114.27 -4.08
CA LEU A 166 -125.54 -113.71 -2.85
C LEU A 166 -124.02 -113.50 -2.96
N GLU A 167 -123.31 -114.47 -3.55
CA GLU A 167 -121.88 -114.38 -3.88
C GLU A 167 -121.62 -113.23 -4.88
N LEU A 168 -122.53 -112.99 -5.83
CA LEU A 168 -122.47 -111.83 -6.73
C LEU A 168 -122.78 -110.49 -6.04
N GLU A 169 -123.67 -110.42 -5.04
CA GLU A 169 -123.85 -109.18 -4.26
C GLU A 169 -122.63 -108.89 -3.38
N LEU A 170 -122.08 -109.89 -2.69
CA LEU A 170 -120.83 -109.74 -1.93
C LEU A 170 -119.66 -109.33 -2.83
N TRP A 171 -119.51 -109.97 -3.99
CA TRP A 171 -118.48 -109.60 -4.96
C TRP A 171 -118.70 -108.18 -5.53
N LYS A 172 -119.95 -107.74 -5.75
CA LYS A 172 -120.24 -106.35 -6.12
C LYS A 172 -119.85 -105.37 -5.02
N GLU A 173 -120.14 -105.68 -3.76
CA GLU A 173 -119.76 -104.87 -2.60
C GLU A 173 -118.24 -104.75 -2.53
N GLU A 174 -117.50 -105.87 -2.62
CA GLU A 174 -116.03 -105.89 -2.73
C GLU A 174 -115.50 -105.09 -3.94
N GLN A 175 -116.16 -105.15 -5.11
CA GLN A 175 -115.76 -104.36 -6.28
C GLN A 175 -116.09 -102.87 -6.14
N VAL A 176 -117.17 -102.51 -5.43
CA VAL A 176 -117.53 -101.12 -5.13
C VAL A 176 -116.51 -100.54 -4.16
N ASP A 177 -116.21 -101.21 -3.05
CA ASP A 177 -115.16 -100.80 -2.11
C ASP A 177 -113.79 -100.66 -2.80
N LEU A 178 -113.42 -101.64 -3.64
CA LEU A 178 -112.17 -101.60 -4.42
C LEU A 178 -112.15 -100.45 -5.46
N PHE A 179 -113.30 -100.08 -6.02
CA PHE A 179 -113.41 -98.94 -6.93
C PHE A 179 -113.32 -97.61 -6.16
N ASP A 180 -114.02 -97.50 -5.04
CA ASP A 180 -114.05 -96.33 -4.17
C ASP A 180 -112.67 -96.06 -3.57
N ASP A 181 -111.94 -97.07 -3.11
CA ASP A 181 -110.57 -96.90 -2.62
C ASP A 181 -109.59 -96.56 -3.76
N GLN A 182 -109.80 -97.07 -4.97
CA GLN A 182 -109.06 -96.60 -6.14
C GLN A 182 -109.38 -95.14 -6.50
N LEU A 183 -110.62 -94.70 -6.34
CA LEU A 183 -111.05 -93.32 -6.58
C LEU A 183 -110.44 -92.38 -5.54
N LYS A 184 -110.66 -92.65 -4.24
CA LYS A 184 -110.05 -91.93 -3.10
C LYS A 184 -108.53 -91.83 -3.25
N LYS A 185 -107.86 -92.91 -3.68
CA LYS A 185 -106.40 -92.93 -3.92
C LYS A 185 -105.97 -92.06 -5.10
N LYS A 186 -106.76 -92.00 -6.18
CA LYS A 186 -106.51 -91.08 -7.31
C LYS A 186 -106.73 -89.63 -6.89
N GLU A 187 -107.84 -89.33 -6.22
CA GLU A 187 -108.17 -87.99 -5.70
C GLU A 187 -107.10 -87.48 -4.73
N LEU A 188 -106.69 -88.31 -3.76
CA LEU A 188 -105.63 -88.00 -2.81
C LEU A 188 -104.29 -87.77 -3.52
N SER A 189 -103.94 -88.58 -4.53
CA SER A 189 -102.74 -88.39 -5.35
C SER A 189 -102.78 -87.06 -6.13
N HIS A 190 -103.91 -86.72 -6.75
CA HIS A 190 -104.09 -85.45 -7.46
C HIS A 190 -104.05 -84.25 -6.49
N MET A 191 -104.68 -84.34 -5.33
CA MET A 191 -104.64 -83.32 -4.29
C MET A 191 -103.21 -83.13 -3.73
N GLN A 192 -102.46 -84.20 -3.51
CA GLN A 192 -101.06 -84.14 -3.10
C GLN A 192 -100.16 -83.51 -4.17
N ALA A 193 -100.35 -83.86 -5.45
CA ALA A 193 -99.62 -83.26 -6.56
C ALA A 193 -99.89 -81.76 -6.68
N LEU A 194 -101.16 -81.33 -6.56
CA LEU A 194 -101.55 -79.93 -6.52
C LEU A 194 -100.97 -79.21 -5.29
N ALA A 195 -100.95 -79.85 -4.11
CA ALA A 195 -100.38 -79.28 -2.90
C ALA A 195 -98.86 -79.07 -3.00
N GLU A 196 -98.10 -80.01 -3.59
CA GLU A 196 -96.66 -79.81 -3.80
C GLU A 196 -96.34 -78.82 -4.93
N GLU A 197 -97.10 -78.81 -6.04
CA GLU A 197 -96.94 -77.77 -7.08
C GLU A 197 -97.35 -76.37 -6.58
N TRP A 198 -98.27 -76.28 -5.62
CA TRP A 198 -98.58 -75.03 -4.90
C TRP A 198 -97.43 -74.62 -3.97
N LYS A 199 -96.98 -75.52 -3.07
CA LYS A 199 -95.84 -75.27 -2.16
C LYS A 199 -94.57 -74.89 -2.93
N LYS A 200 -94.31 -75.53 -4.08
CA LYS A 200 -93.20 -75.23 -4.97
C LYS A 200 -93.31 -73.82 -5.56
N ARG A 201 -94.45 -73.47 -6.16
CA ARG A 201 -94.67 -72.08 -6.64
C ARG A 201 -94.62 -71.05 -5.52
N ASP A 202 -95.03 -71.41 -4.30
CA ASP A 202 -94.96 -70.48 -3.18
C ASP A 202 -93.51 -70.23 -2.72
N ARG A 203 -92.70 -71.29 -2.60
CA ARG A 203 -91.24 -71.19 -2.40
C ARG A 203 -90.55 -70.39 -3.52
N GLU A 204 -90.96 -70.59 -4.78
CA GLU A 204 -90.46 -69.82 -5.94
C GLU A 204 -90.83 -68.33 -5.84
N ARG A 205 -92.08 -68.00 -5.48
CA ARG A 205 -92.53 -66.62 -5.23
C ARG A 205 -91.76 -65.98 -4.08
N GLU A 206 -91.63 -66.67 -2.95
CA GLU A 206 -90.84 -66.20 -1.81
C GLU A 206 -89.39 -65.95 -2.19
N ALA A 207 -88.74 -66.87 -2.93
CA ALA A 207 -87.35 -66.70 -3.36
C ALA A 207 -87.17 -65.44 -4.22
N VAL A 208 -88.12 -65.14 -5.12
CA VAL A 208 -88.15 -63.90 -5.91
C VAL A 208 -88.35 -62.66 -5.03
N VAL A 209 -89.25 -62.71 -4.04
CA VAL A 209 -89.47 -61.59 -3.09
C VAL A 209 -88.25 -61.36 -2.21
N ARG A 210 -87.69 -62.40 -1.59
CA ARG A 210 -86.45 -62.35 -0.79
C ARG A 210 -85.29 -61.76 -1.59
N LYS A 211 -85.13 -62.15 -2.87
CA LYS A 211 -84.13 -61.57 -3.78
C LYS A 211 -84.39 -60.09 -4.07
N LYS A 212 -85.64 -59.67 -4.29
CA LYS A 212 -86.00 -58.25 -4.49
C LYS A 212 -85.74 -57.40 -3.25
N VAL A 213 -86.07 -57.89 -2.05
CA VAL A 213 -85.81 -57.19 -0.78
C VAL A 213 -84.30 -57.02 -0.57
N CYS A 214 -83.53 -58.09 -0.66
CA CYS A 214 -82.06 -58.05 -0.54
C CYS A 214 -81.41 -57.08 -1.57
N LEU A 215 -81.91 -57.03 -2.81
CA LEU A 215 -81.47 -56.04 -3.80
C LEU A 215 -81.84 -54.60 -3.39
N SER A 216 -83.03 -54.38 -2.82
CA SER A 216 -83.46 -53.08 -2.29
C SER A 216 -82.59 -52.62 -1.11
N ASP A 217 -82.26 -53.51 -0.18
CA ASP A 217 -81.42 -53.22 0.98
C ASP A 217 -79.97 -52.93 0.56
N CYS A 218 -79.46 -53.69 -0.42
CA CYS A 218 -78.16 -53.46 -1.04
C CYS A 218 -78.11 -52.10 -1.75
N LEU A 219 -79.13 -51.75 -2.55
CA LEU A 219 -79.24 -50.46 -3.21
C LEU A 219 -79.31 -49.31 -2.20
N THR A 220 -80.10 -49.43 -1.13
CA THR A 220 -80.17 -48.42 -0.06
C THR A 220 -78.84 -48.25 0.67
N SER A 221 -78.14 -49.36 0.96
CA SER A 221 -76.81 -49.35 1.57
C SER A 221 -75.77 -48.68 0.68
N LEU A 222 -75.82 -48.95 -0.63
CA LEU A 222 -74.97 -48.37 -1.66
C LEU A 222 -75.23 -46.87 -1.83
N TRP A 223 -76.50 -46.43 -1.89
CA TRP A 223 -76.88 -45.02 -1.88
C TRP A 223 -76.40 -44.30 -0.63
N GLY A 224 -76.52 -44.93 0.55
CA GLY A 224 -75.98 -44.42 1.80
C GLY A 224 -74.45 -44.29 1.79
N PHE A 225 -73.73 -45.20 1.12
CA PHE A 225 -72.29 -45.10 0.90
C PHE A 225 -71.93 -43.96 -0.05
N PHE A 226 -72.58 -43.85 -1.21
CA PHE A 226 -72.37 -42.74 -2.15
C PHE A 226 -72.65 -41.38 -1.51
N LEU A 227 -73.73 -41.23 -0.74
CA LEU A 227 -74.04 -39.97 -0.05
C LEU A 227 -72.96 -39.59 0.97
N ARG A 228 -72.47 -40.56 1.77
CA ARG A 228 -71.33 -40.34 2.69
C ARG A 228 -70.07 -39.92 1.94
N LEU A 229 -69.77 -40.55 0.80
CA LEU A 229 -68.60 -40.25 -0.02
C LEU A 229 -68.70 -38.83 -0.63
N CYS A 230 -69.85 -38.46 -1.19
CA CYS A 230 -70.11 -37.09 -1.69
C CYS A 230 -69.99 -36.02 -0.60
N VAL A 231 -70.45 -36.31 0.63
CA VAL A 231 -70.29 -35.38 1.76
C VAL A 231 -68.83 -35.28 2.19
N GLN A 232 -68.05 -36.38 2.21
CA GLN A 232 -66.62 -36.31 2.50
C GLN A 232 -65.83 -35.56 1.43
N THR A 233 -66.05 -35.84 0.14
CA THR A 233 -65.34 -35.13 -0.94
C THR A 233 -65.72 -33.65 -0.97
N GLN A 234 -66.98 -33.28 -0.70
CA GLN A 234 -67.36 -31.86 -0.58
C GLN A 234 -66.72 -31.18 0.63
N ARG A 235 -66.55 -31.87 1.77
CA ARG A 235 -65.81 -31.34 2.94
C ARG A 235 -64.34 -31.11 2.59
N LEU A 236 -63.64 -32.16 2.16
CA LEU A 236 -62.22 -32.07 1.79
C LEU A 236 -61.95 -31.00 0.71
N GLN A 237 -62.87 -30.81 -0.24
CA GLN A 237 -62.76 -29.75 -1.25
C GLN A 237 -63.10 -28.33 -0.72
N LYS A 238 -63.80 -28.19 0.41
CA LYS A 238 -63.95 -26.91 1.13
C LYS A 238 -62.71 -26.64 1.97
N ASP A 239 -62.25 -27.65 2.71
CA ASP A 239 -61.08 -27.56 3.59
C ASP A 239 -59.83 -27.19 2.78
N LEU A 240 -59.58 -27.87 1.65
CA LEU A 240 -58.48 -27.55 0.73
C LEU A 240 -58.56 -26.13 0.13
N ARG A 241 -59.76 -25.58 -0.09
CA ARG A 241 -59.93 -24.19 -0.51
C ARG A 241 -59.61 -23.22 0.63
N ALA A 242 -60.08 -23.49 1.84
CA ALA A 242 -59.81 -22.68 3.01
C ALA A 242 -58.31 -22.61 3.34
N GLU A 243 -57.61 -23.76 3.27
CA GLU A 243 -56.15 -23.85 3.42
C GLU A 243 -55.41 -23.09 2.32
N HIS A 244 -55.87 -23.16 1.06
CA HIS A 244 -55.29 -22.38 -0.02
C HIS A 244 -55.52 -20.86 0.16
N GLU A 245 -56.69 -20.44 0.60
CA GLU A 245 -56.99 -19.04 0.92
C GLU A 245 -56.22 -18.53 2.15
N LEU A 246 -55.99 -19.38 3.15
CA LEU A 246 -55.13 -19.10 4.31
C LEU A 246 -53.69 -18.90 3.83
N SER A 247 -53.13 -19.88 3.12
CA SER A 247 -51.78 -19.83 2.53
C SER A 247 -51.56 -18.58 1.67
N LEU A 248 -52.53 -18.21 0.82
CA LEU A 248 -52.47 -17.01 0.00
C LEU A 248 -52.55 -15.71 0.82
N ARG A 249 -53.29 -15.69 1.93
CA ARG A 249 -53.34 -14.53 2.84
C ARG A 249 -52.04 -14.40 3.63
N GLU A 250 -51.49 -15.50 4.15
CA GLU A 250 -50.22 -15.53 4.87
C GLU A 250 -49.04 -15.15 3.98
N LEU A 251 -48.99 -15.64 2.74
CA LEU A 251 -47.95 -15.28 1.75
C LEU A 251 -48.02 -13.80 1.36
N LYS A 252 -49.23 -13.23 1.21
CA LYS A 252 -49.40 -11.79 0.98
C LYS A 252 -48.96 -10.98 2.19
N GLU A 253 -49.27 -11.42 3.41
CA GLU A 253 -48.95 -10.72 4.65
C GLU A 253 -47.47 -10.87 5.06
N SER A 254 -46.81 -11.98 4.75
CA SER A 254 -45.35 -12.11 4.88
C SER A 254 -44.62 -11.27 3.82
N GLY A 255 -45.10 -11.26 2.57
CA GLY A 255 -44.60 -10.36 1.53
C GLY A 255 -44.76 -8.88 1.91
N ARG A 256 -45.91 -8.49 2.48
CA ARG A 256 -46.17 -7.11 2.95
C ARG A 256 -45.23 -6.72 4.09
N ARG A 257 -44.98 -7.61 5.06
CA ARG A 257 -44.02 -7.38 6.16
C ARG A 257 -42.59 -7.27 5.64
N LEU A 258 -42.14 -8.21 4.81
CA LEU A 258 -40.80 -8.19 4.22
C LEU A 258 -40.56 -6.92 3.37
N GLN A 259 -41.56 -6.48 2.61
CA GLN A 259 -41.48 -5.21 1.87
C GLN A 259 -41.30 -4.03 2.83
N GLN A 260 -42.08 -3.95 3.91
CA GLN A 260 -41.94 -2.89 4.91
C GLN A 260 -40.59 -2.92 5.65
N GLU A 261 -40.04 -4.10 5.93
CA GLU A 261 -38.69 -4.25 6.49
C GLU A 261 -37.59 -3.80 5.53
N CYS A 262 -37.73 -4.09 4.23
CA CYS A 262 -36.85 -3.60 3.17
C CYS A 262 -36.94 -2.07 3.03
N ASP A 263 -38.15 -1.51 2.96
CA ASP A 263 -38.37 -0.07 2.83
C ASP A 263 -37.82 0.71 4.04
N LEU A 264 -38.03 0.19 5.26
CA LEU A 264 -37.46 0.74 6.49
C LEU A 264 -35.92 0.67 6.48
N ARG A 265 -35.33 -0.45 6.05
CA ARG A 265 -33.87 -0.60 5.94
C ARG A 265 -33.27 0.36 4.93
N VAL A 266 -33.93 0.55 3.79
CA VAL A 266 -33.54 1.52 2.76
C VAL A 266 -33.67 2.97 3.28
N ALA A 267 -34.71 3.28 4.06
CA ALA A 267 -34.86 4.59 4.69
C ALA A 267 -33.75 4.87 5.71
N LEU A 268 -33.41 3.90 6.56
CA LEU A 268 -32.33 4.03 7.56
C LEU A 268 -30.95 4.20 6.91
N GLU A 269 -30.63 3.43 5.86
CA GLU A 269 -29.36 3.61 5.14
C GLU A 269 -29.31 4.93 4.35
N ARG A 270 -30.43 5.41 3.78
CA ARG A 270 -30.51 6.75 3.17
C ARG A 270 -30.24 7.87 4.20
N GLU A 271 -30.84 7.77 5.39
CA GLU A 271 -30.63 8.75 6.46
C GLU A 271 -29.18 8.73 6.97
N LYS A 272 -28.60 7.54 7.13
CA LYS A 272 -27.19 7.34 7.48
C LYS A 272 -26.24 7.92 6.42
N VAL A 273 -26.53 7.75 5.13
CA VAL A 273 -25.79 8.40 4.04
C VAL A 273 -25.91 9.92 4.15
N ARG A 274 -27.11 10.46 4.32
CA ARG A 274 -27.34 11.91 4.48
C ARG A 274 -26.52 12.51 5.62
N LEU A 275 -26.54 11.92 6.80
CA LEU A 275 -25.76 12.37 7.96
C LEU A 275 -24.24 12.31 7.70
N MET A 276 -23.76 11.28 6.99
CA MET A 276 -22.36 11.18 6.59
C MET A 276 -21.96 12.21 5.51
N GLU A 277 -22.87 12.58 4.62
CA GLU A 277 -22.66 13.63 3.62
C GLU A 277 -22.69 15.04 4.23
N GLU A 278 -23.57 15.29 5.20
CA GLU A 278 -23.61 16.50 6.02
C GLU A 278 -22.30 16.65 6.82
N GLU A 279 -21.82 15.59 7.48
CA GLU A 279 -20.53 15.60 8.20
C GLU A 279 -19.33 15.78 7.27
N ARG A 280 -19.30 15.06 6.14
CA ARG A 280 -18.27 15.23 5.09
C ARG A 280 -18.24 16.69 4.60
N SER A 281 -19.39 17.31 4.41
CA SER A 281 -19.50 18.71 3.98
C SER A 281 -18.99 19.67 5.05
N ARG A 282 -19.28 19.40 6.33
CA ARG A 282 -18.75 20.14 7.49
C ARG A 282 -17.21 20.06 7.54
N LEU A 283 -16.64 18.87 7.44
CA LEU A 283 -15.19 18.66 7.44
C LEU A 283 -14.52 19.31 6.22
N LEU A 284 -15.09 19.18 5.02
CA LEU A 284 -14.58 19.85 3.82
C LEU A 284 -14.66 21.39 3.92
N GLN A 285 -15.59 21.96 4.69
CA GLN A 285 -15.60 23.39 4.98
C GLN A 285 -14.54 23.77 6.02
N GLN A 286 -14.32 22.95 7.05
CA GLN A 286 -13.23 23.17 8.03
C GLN A 286 -11.85 23.13 7.35
N VAL A 287 -11.59 22.17 6.46
CA VAL A 287 -10.35 22.08 5.67
C VAL A 287 -10.16 23.33 4.80
N ARG A 288 -11.17 23.74 4.02
CA ARG A 288 -11.09 24.97 3.20
C ARG A 288 -10.86 26.24 4.04
N ASN A 289 -11.48 26.33 5.22
CA ASN A 289 -11.24 27.43 6.15
C ASN A 289 -9.81 27.41 6.71
N GLY A 290 -9.27 26.22 7.01
CA GLY A 290 -7.88 26.02 7.45
C GLY A 290 -6.87 26.38 6.37
N GLU A 291 -7.06 25.89 5.14
CA GLU A 291 -6.26 26.25 3.97
C GLU A 291 -6.26 27.76 3.73
N SER A 292 -7.42 28.42 3.82
CA SER A 292 -7.51 29.86 3.60
C SER A 292 -6.77 30.67 4.67
N ARG A 293 -6.75 30.19 5.93
CA ARG A 293 -5.93 30.77 7.01
C ARG A 293 -4.44 30.53 6.78
N TYR A 294 -4.06 29.32 6.37
CA TYR A 294 -2.67 29.00 6.02
C TYR A 294 -2.17 29.88 4.86
N LYS A 295 -2.92 29.95 3.75
CA LYS A 295 -2.61 30.79 2.58
C LYS A 295 -2.59 32.29 2.89
N GLN A 296 -3.22 32.73 3.97
CA GLN A 296 -3.13 34.11 4.47
C GLN A 296 -1.86 34.32 5.30
N LEU A 297 -1.58 33.42 6.25
CA LEU A 297 -0.37 33.46 7.08
C LEU A 297 0.91 33.31 6.25
N GLU A 298 0.87 32.52 5.17
CA GLU A 298 1.98 32.34 4.22
C GLU A 298 2.30 33.64 3.45
N LYS A 299 1.28 34.42 3.08
CA LYS A 299 1.46 35.77 2.51
C LYS A 299 2.02 36.74 3.54
N GLU A 300 1.49 36.74 4.76
CA GLU A 300 1.96 37.58 5.86
C GLU A 300 3.43 37.29 6.20
N PHE A 301 3.83 36.01 6.20
CA PHE A 301 5.21 35.58 6.39
C PHE A 301 6.12 35.99 5.22
N GLN A 302 5.66 35.88 3.97
CA GLN A 302 6.42 36.36 2.81
C GLN A 302 6.63 37.89 2.86
N VAL A 303 5.59 38.66 3.18
CA VAL A 303 5.69 40.12 3.38
C VAL A 303 6.63 40.46 4.54
N TYR A 304 6.57 39.73 5.66
CA TYR A 304 7.51 39.89 6.77
C TYR A 304 8.96 39.61 6.35
N ARG A 305 9.19 38.54 5.55
CA ARG A 305 10.51 38.20 5.01
C ARG A 305 11.06 39.29 4.10
N GLU A 306 10.21 39.87 3.24
CA GLU A 306 10.56 41.00 2.39
C GLU A 306 10.92 42.25 3.21
N GLN A 307 10.15 42.55 4.27
CA GLN A 307 10.47 43.64 5.21
C GLN A 307 11.81 43.44 5.92
N GLN A 308 12.12 42.22 6.41
CA GLN A 308 13.42 41.93 7.02
C GLN A 308 14.59 42.07 6.02
N ASN A 309 14.37 41.80 4.74
CA ASN A 309 15.38 41.98 3.69
C ASN A 309 15.59 43.45 3.27
N ILE A 310 14.69 44.35 3.66
CA ILE A 310 14.77 45.80 3.37
C ILE A 310 15.38 46.59 4.55
N ARG A 311 15.52 45.95 5.73
CA ARG A 311 16.00 46.58 6.98
C ARG A 311 17.27 47.41 6.79
N PRO A 312 17.37 48.60 7.40
CA PRO A 312 18.53 49.46 7.28
C PRO A 312 19.81 48.77 7.77
N GLU A 313 19.71 47.83 8.73
CA GLU A 313 20.86 47.05 9.20
C GLU A 313 21.54 46.23 8.07
N PHE A 314 20.78 45.68 7.12
CA PHE A 314 21.38 44.97 5.96
C PHE A 314 22.10 45.95 5.01
N ARG A 315 21.56 47.15 4.82
CA ARG A 315 22.18 48.20 3.98
C ARG A 315 23.45 48.73 4.65
N LEU A 316 23.35 49.10 5.92
CA LEU A 316 24.47 49.56 6.76
C LEU A 316 25.56 48.48 6.87
N GLN A 317 25.22 47.19 6.91
CA GLN A 317 26.24 46.13 6.91
C GLN A 317 26.96 46.02 5.56
N SER A 318 26.28 46.26 4.43
CA SER A 318 26.91 46.38 3.11
C SER A 318 27.83 47.62 3.04
N GLU A 319 27.38 48.76 3.54
CA GLU A 319 28.15 50.01 3.62
C GLU A 319 29.38 49.86 4.53
N VAL A 320 29.24 49.23 5.70
CA VAL A 320 30.35 48.92 6.61
C VAL A 320 31.37 47.98 5.97
N ASN A 321 30.93 46.97 5.20
CA ASN A 321 31.84 46.10 4.45
C ASN A 321 32.61 46.90 3.37
N LEU A 322 31.94 47.78 2.63
CA LEU A 322 32.58 48.65 1.63
C LEU A 322 33.58 49.62 2.27
N LEU A 323 33.18 50.35 3.30
CA LEU A 323 34.04 51.27 4.04
C LEU A 323 35.23 50.57 4.72
N THR A 324 35.06 49.29 5.10
CA THR A 324 36.18 48.47 5.62
C THR A 324 37.19 48.16 4.52
N LEU A 325 36.74 47.80 3.31
CA LEU A 325 37.62 47.60 2.15
C LEU A 325 38.32 48.90 1.74
N GLU A 326 37.61 50.02 1.68
CA GLU A 326 38.19 51.34 1.39
C GLU A 326 39.24 51.75 2.44
N LYS A 327 38.95 51.54 3.73
CA LYS A 327 39.90 51.80 4.83
C LYS A 327 41.17 50.94 4.72
N VAL A 328 41.03 49.66 4.37
CA VAL A 328 42.19 48.76 4.15
C VAL A 328 43.00 49.23 2.95
N ASN A 329 42.36 49.54 1.82
CA ASN A 329 43.03 50.05 0.63
C ASN A 329 43.76 51.37 0.89
N HIS A 330 43.15 52.31 1.62
CA HIS A 330 43.79 53.56 2.00
C HIS A 330 44.96 53.35 2.97
N GLY A 331 44.82 52.42 3.92
CA GLY A 331 45.92 52.01 4.81
C GLY A 331 47.14 51.50 4.04
N LEU A 332 46.94 50.56 3.12
CA LEU A 332 47.99 50.03 2.25
C LEU A 332 48.64 51.12 1.38
N GLU A 333 47.87 52.10 0.91
CA GLU A 333 48.41 53.21 0.11
C GLU A 333 49.22 54.20 0.95
N LEU A 334 48.81 54.44 2.21
CA LEU A 334 49.56 55.23 3.19
C LEU A 334 50.85 54.51 3.63
N GLU A 335 50.81 53.20 3.87
CA GLU A 335 52.01 52.39 4.16
C GLU A 335 53.01 52.46 3.00
N ARG A 336 52.54 52.31 1.75
CA ARG A 336 53.36 52.45 0.55
C ARG A 336 53.98 53.84 0.41
N LYS A 337 53.25 54.91 0.76
CA LYS A 337 53.75 56.29 0.79
C LYS A 337 54.79 56.48 1.89
N LEU A 338 54.50 56.03 3.12
CA LEU A 338 55.40 56.07 4.26
C LEU A 338 56.72 55.35 3.99
N GLU A 339 56.66 54.15 3.41
CA GLU A 339 57.82 53.34 3.05
C GLU A 339 58.69 54.01 1.97
N SER A 340 58.06 54.62 0.96
CA SER A 340 58.74 55.41 -0.07
C SER A 340 59.45 56.65 0.53
N THR A 341 58.75 57.38 1.42
CA THR A 341 59.32 58.53 2.13
C THR A 341 60.43 58.11 3.10
N SER A 342 60.29 56.94 3.76
CA SER A 342 61.30 56.37 4.66
C SER A 342 62.59 56.02 3.90
N LYS A 343 62.47 55.30 2.78
CA LYS A 343 63.59 55.01 1.85
C LYS A 343 64.25 56.30 1.34
N SER A 344 63.47 57.30 0.95
CA SER A 344 64.00 58.60 0.49
C SER A 344 64.73 59.35 1.61
N LYS A 345 64.17 59.40 2.81
CA LYS A 345 64.78 60.00 4.01
C LYS A 345 66.08 59.30 4.39
N LEU A 346 66.12 57.97 4.29
CA LEU A 346 67.34 57.18 4.52
C LEU A 346 68.41 57.50 3.48
N HIS A 347 68.05 57.59 2.19
CA HIS A 347 68.97 58.00 1.13
C HIS A 347 69.54 59.40 1.39
N TYR A 348 68.70 60.41 1.67
CA TYR A 348 69.20 61.76 1.99
C TYR A 348 70.06 61.79 3.26
N LYS A 349 69.73 61.02 4.30
CA LYS A 349 70.58 60.87 5.51
C LYS A 349 71.94 60.25 5.16
N GLN A 350 72.01 59.29 4.24
CA GLN A 350 73.27 58.72 3.76
C GLN A 350 74.07 59.75 2.93
N GLN A 351 73.43 60.53 2.07
CA GLN A 351 74.12 61.56 1.27
C GLN A 351 74.68 62.69 2.15
N TRP A 352 73.90 63.21 3.10
CA TRP A 352 74.40 64.17 4.11
C TRP A 352 75.54 63.53 4.94
N GLY A 353 75.41 62.26 5.34
CA GLY A 353 76.46 61.51 6.02
C GLY A 353 77.76 61.33 5.21
N ARG A 354 77.69 61.35 3.88
CA ARG A 354 78.87 61.41 2.99
C ARG A 354 79.42 62.84 2.90
N ALA A 355 78.56 63.84 2.72
CA ALA A 355 78.96 65.25 2.65
C ALA A 355 79.66 65.74 3.93
N LEU A 356 79.18 65.33 5.12
CA LEU A 356 79.87 65.60 6.40
C LEU A 356 81.28 65.00 6.45
N LYS A 357 81.46 63.78 5.92
CA LYS A 357 82.78 63.12 5.88
C LYS A 357 83.73 63.79 4.90
N GLU A 358 83.26 64.23 3.74
CA GLU A 358 84.10 65.02 2.83
C GLU A 358 84.40 66.43 3.35
N LEU A 359 83.46 67.09 4.04
CA LEU A 359 83.71 68.37 4.69
C LEU A 359 84.73 68.25 5.84
N ALA A 360 84.67 67.16 6.63
CA ALA A 360 85.67 66.85 7.65
C ALA A 360 87.05 66.59 7.02
N ARG A 361 87.11 65.78 5.95
CA ARG A 361 88.34 65.55 5.16
C ARG A 361 88.88 66.85 4.56
N PHE A 362 88.02 67.75 4.08
CA PHE A 362 88.43 69.04 3.53
C PHE A 362 89.03 69.94 4.62
N LYS A 363 88.38 70.05 5.79
CA LYS A 363 88.93 70.78 6.94
C LYS A 363 90.26 70.19 7.43
N GLN A 364 90.39 68.86 7.45
CA GLN A 364 91.65 68.20 7.79
C GLN A 364 92.76 68.57 6.79
N ARG A 365 92.51 68.47 5.48
CA ARG A 365 93.48 68.87 4.44
C ARG A 365 93.89 70.34 4.57
N GLU A 366 92.96 71.24 4.94
CA GLU A 366 93.29 72.66 5.17
C GLU A 366 94.12 72.88 6.45
N GLN A 367 93.91 72.09 7.49
CA GLN A 367 94.77 72.08 8.68
C GLN A 367 96.17 71.51 8.37
N GLU A 368 96.25 70.48 7.53
CA GLU A 368 97.52 69.92 7.03
C GLU A 368 98.24 70.94 6.12
N ASN A 369 97.53 71.62 5.21
CA ASN A 369 98.06 72.67 4.34
C ASN A 369 98.61 73.86 5.14
N THR A 370 97.86 74.36 6.13
CA THR A 370 98.30 75.48 6.98
C THR A 370 99.47 75.07 7.89
N MET A 371 99.49 73.84 8.41
CA MET A 371 100.65 73.29 9.13
C MET A 371 101.89 73.15 8.21
N MET A 372 101.73 72.70 6.97
CA MET A 372 102.82 72.66 5.99
C MET A 372 103.34 74.06 5.64
N HIS A 373 102.44 75.05 5.47
CA HIS A 373 102.83 76.43 5.23
C HIS A 373 103.61 77.03 6.41
N LEU A 374 103.13 76.83 7.64
CA LEU A 374 103.82 77.28 8.86
C LEU A 374 105.19 76.60 8.99
N LYS A 375 105.28 75.28 8.73
CA LYS A 375 106.55 74.55 8.74
C LYS A 375 107.51 75.02 7.63
N LYS A 376 106.99 75.45 6.48
CA LYS A 376 107.80 76.06 5.40
C LYS A 376 108.34 77.42 5.82
N GLN A 377 107.52 78.28 6.43
CA GLN A 377 107.99 79.57 6.98
C GLN A 377 108.99 79.39 8.13
N GLN A 378 108.79 78.40 8.99
CA GLN A 378 109.74 78.00 10.04
C GLN A 378 111.10 77.62 9.42
N ALA A 379 111.10 76.77 8.39
CA ALA A 379 112.32 76.37 7.67
C ALA A 379 112.98 77.52 6.89
N GLU A 380 112.19 78.46 6.36
CA GLU A 380 112.71 79.68 5.71
C GLU A 380 113.34 80.64 6.73
N LEU A 381 112.77 80.78 7.94
CA LEU A 381 113.36 81.52 9.06
C LEU A 381 114.64 80.85 9.59
N GLU A 382 114.67 79.52 9.66
CA GLU A 382 115.87 78.76 10.06
C GLU A 382 116.98 78.86 9.01
N ALA A 383 116.65 78.79 7.72
CA ALA A 383 117.60 79.06 6.63
C ALA A 383 118.09 80.52 6.62
N MET A 384 117.25 81.49 6.97
CA MET A 384 117.65 82.89 7.18
C MET A 384 118.63 83.01 8.36
N ARG A 385 118.33 82.39 9.52
CA ARG A 385 119.24 82.36 10.68
C ARG A 385 120.59 81.74 10.34
N GLN A 386 120.60 80.60 9.65
CA GLN A 386 121.83 79.94 9.17
C GLN A 386 122.64 80.84 8.22
N ARG A 387 121.97 81.59 7.33
CA ARG A 387 122.64 82.58 6.47
C ARG A 387 123.23 83.75 7.26
N TYR A 388 122.52 84.27 8.27
CA TYR A 388 123.07 85.32 9.14
C TYR A 388 124.32 84.86 9.90
N LEU A 389 124.30 83.64 10.45
CA LEU A 389 125.47 83.04 11.09
C LEU A 389 126.64 82.88 10.09
N ALA A 390 126.39 82.29 8.91
CA ALA A 390 127.42 82.10 7.88
C ALA A 390 127.93 83.41 7.24
N THR A 391 127.20 84.52 7.36
CA THR A 391 127.69 85.87 7.02
C THR A 391 128.57 86.42 8.14
N GLY A 392 128.16 86.31 9.40
CA GLY A 392 128.98 86.72 10.55
C GLY A 392 130.30 85.97 10.64
N GLU A 393 130.30 84.65 10.39
CA GLU A 393 131.53 83.84 10.29
C GLU A 393 132.46 84.30 9.14
N LYS A 394 131.90 84.80 8.03
CA LYS A 394 132.69 85.38 6.93
C LYS A 394 133.21 86.77 7.21
N GLU A 395 132.50 87.58 7.99
CA GLU A 395 132.95 88.91 8.40
C GLU A 395 134.07 88.80 9.45
N ALA A 396 133.93 87.91 10.44
CA ALA A 396 135.02 87.55 11.36
C ALA A 396 136.24 87.01 10.59
N GLY A 397 136.05 86.03 9.70
CA GLY A 397 137.11 85.49 8.84
C GLY A 397 137.68 86.46 7.78
N GLN A 398 137.17 87.70 7.70
CA GLN A 398 137.80 88.81 6.98
C GLN A 398 138.56 89.75 7.91
N GLN A 399 138.08 89.97 9.14
CA GLN A 399 138.79 90.72 10.19
C GLN A 399 140.11 90.03 10.57
N ASP A 400 140.06 88.72 10.90
CA ASP A 400 141.25 87.87 11.16
C ASP A 400 142.31 88.01 10.05
N LYS A 401 141.87 88.22 8.81
CA LYS A 401 142.71 88.27 7.61
C LYS A 401 143.39 89.62 7.43
N GLN A 402 142.80 90.70 7.94
CA GLN A 402 143.39 92.04 7.94
C GLN A 402 144.46 92.13 9.02
N GLU A 403 144.19 91.62 10.23
CA GLU A 403 145.17 91.59 11.33
C GLU A 403 146.45 90.81 10.95
N LEU A 404 146.32 89.68 10.23
CA LEU A 404 147.44 88.88 9.77
C LEU A 404 148.38 89.61 8.78
N ASP A 405 147.85 90.48 7.90
CA ASP A 405 148.69 91.27 6.99
C ASP A 405 149.30 92.51 7.68
N GLU A 406 148.69 93.06 8.73
CA GLU A 406 149.33 94.10 9.57
C GLU A 406 150.53 93.52 10.35
N ILE A 407 150.35 92.39 11.04
CA ILE A 407 151.41 91.68 11.78
C ILE A 407 152.61 91.35 10.89
N ARG A 408 152.36 91.03 9.61
CA ARG A 408 153.39 90.68 8.63
C ARG A 408 154.31 91.84 8.26
N ASN A 409 153.81 93.07 8.29
CA ASN A 409 154.57 94.25 7.87
C ASN A 409 155.51 94.77 8.97
N GLU A 410 155.09 94.74 10.24
CA GLU A 410 155.92 95.24 11.35
C GLU A 410 157.16 94.34 11.61
N LEU A 411 157.06 93.05 11.30
CA LEU A 411 158.14 92.07 11.51
C LEU A 411 159.42 92.36 10.71
N ASN A 412 159.34 93.10 9.59
CA ASN A 412 160.48 93.39 8.71
C ASN A 412 161.31 94.63 9.14
N ARG A 413 160.85 95.41 10.13
CA ARG A 413 161.47 96.71 10.47
C ARG A 413 162.37 96.69 11.71
N LEU A 414 162.30 95.64 12.55
CA LEU A 414 162.97 95.59 13.85
C LEU A 414 164.09 94.55 13.91
N LYS A 415 165.20 94.84 13.20
CA LYS A 415 166.51 94.21 13.45
C LYS A 415 167.60 95.24 13.77
N GLN A 416 167.25 96.29 14.50
CA GLN A 416 168.23 97.21 15.07
C GLN A 416 167.75 97.82 16.41
N GLN A 417 168.51 97.50 17.46
CA GLN A 417 168.60 98.14 18.78
C GLN A 417 167.50 97.90 19.83
N ASP A 418 167.91 97.31 20.96
CA ASP A 418 167.12 97.00 22.15
C ASP A 418 166.97 98.18 23.13
N ARG A 419 165.83 98.24 23.86
CA ARG A 419 165.84 98.20 25.35
C ARG A 419 164.46 98.03 26.01
N CYS A 420 164.48 97.49 27.23
CA CYS A 420 163.33 97.05 28.04
C CYS A 420 162.66 98.17 28.89
N VAL A 421 161.43 97.94 29.41
CA VAL A 421 161.10 97.74 30.86
C VAL A 421 159.57 97.76 31.18
N ALA A 422 159.13 96.71 31.92
CA ALA A 422 157.98 96.48 32.84
C ALA A 422 156.70 97.38 33.01
N ALA A 423 155.53 96.74 32.79
CA ALA A 423 154.46 96.35 33.76
C ALA A 423 153.49 97.33 34.51
N SER A 424 152.22 96.86 34.64
CA SER A 424 151.15 97.15 35.66
C SER A 424 150.40 98.50 35.65
N ALA A 425 149.14 98.66 36.15
CA ALA A 425 147.99 97.76 36.42
C ALA A 425 146.72 98.56 36.90
N VAL A 426 145.51 97.94 36.96
CA VAL A 426 144.26 98.39 37.67
C VAL A 426 143.55 99.63 37.02
N SER A 427 142.22 99.93 37.08
CA SER A 427 140.98 99.59 37.86
C SER A 427 139.72 99.61 36.93
N VAL A 428 138.57 98.91 37.13
CA VAL A 428 137.55 98.91 38.22
C VAL A 428 136.80 100.28 38.29
N PRO A 429 135.43 100.37 38.20
CA PRO A 429 134.48 99.76 39.17
C PRO A 429 133.11 99.23 38.65
N VAL A 430 132.35 98.61 39.57
CA VAL A 430 130.93 98.20 39.50
C VAL A 430 130.07 99.14 40.38
N PRO A 431 128.74 99.27 40.20
CA PRO A 431 127.75 98.45 40.96
C PRO A 431 126.42 98.19 40.18
N HIS A 432 125.31 97.66 40.74
CA HIS A 432 124.96 96.49 41.59
C HIS A 432 123.46 96.60 41.96
N LEU A 433 122.72 95.50 42.25
CA LEU A 433 121.29 95.45 42.74
C LEU A 433 120.20 95.83 41.69
N ASN A 434 118.94 95.35 41.65
CA ASN A 434 118.13 94.25 42.25
C ASN A 434 117.19 93.72 41.13
N GLU A 435 116.77 92.45 41.00
CA GLU A 435 115.88 91.59 41.81
C GLU A 435 114.36 91.99 41.86
N SER A 436 113.51 91.00 41.49
CA SER A 436 112.06 90.85 41.76
C SER A 436 111.01 91.77 41.10
N ALA A 437 110.35 91.26 40.04
CA ALA A 437 108.92 91.53 39.73
C ALA A 437 108.36 90.55 38.66
N GLU A 438 109.06 90.42 37.54
CA GLU A 438 108.48 89.97 36.26
C GLU A 438 108.33 88.44 36.13
N ASP A 439 109.20 87.67 36.80
CA ASP A 439 109.11 86.20 36.88
C ASP A 439 107.88 85.71 37.67
N GLN A 440 107.34 86.52 38.61
CA GLN A 440 106.11 86.16 39.32
C GLN A 440 104.88 86.38 38.45
N LEU A 441 104.85 87.47 37.67
CA LEU A 441 103.76 87.76 36.73
C LEU A 441 103.61 86.63 35.69
N SER A 442 104.73 86.14 35.16
CA SER A 442 104.75 85.07 34.15
C SER A 442 104.15 83.76 34.66
N ARG A 443 104.48 83.34 35.89
CA ARG A 443 103.95 82.10 36.50
C ARG A 443 102.45 82.16 36.78
N LEU A 444 101.96 83.28 37.32
CA LEU A 444 100.53 83.46 37.60
C LEU A 444 99.67 83.42 36.32
N LEU A 445 100.20 83.89 35.19
CA LEU A 445 99.55 83.80 33.88
C LEU A 445 99.48 82.35 33.37
N GLU A 446 100.56 81.57 33.49
CA GLU A 446 100.56 80.16 33.08
C GLU A 446 99.63 79.28 33.94
N GLU A 447 99.57 79.51 35.26
CA GLU A 447 98.69 78.78 36.16
C GLU A 447 97.20 79.05 35.85
N ARG A 448 96.83 80.32 35.68
CA ARG A 448 95.46 80.73 35.27
C ARG A 448 95.04 80.04 33.97
N ASP A 449 95.87 80.12 32.94
CA ASP A 449 95.50 79.59 31.62
C ASP A 449 95.53 78.06 31.59
N THR A 450 96.34 77.42 32.43
CA THR A 450 96.34 75.96 32.58
C THR A 450 95.08 75.46 33.28
N LEU A 451 94.60 76.16 34.32
CA LEU A 451 93.33 75.85 34.97
C LEU A 451 92.14 76.02 34.01
N LEU A 452 92.08 77.13 33.26
CA LEU A 452 91.02 77.37 32.28
C LEU A 452 91.04 76.35 31.12
N ARG A 453 92.23 75.91 30.68
CA ARG A 453 92.37 74.85 29.65
C ARG A 453 91.84 73.47 30.07
N THR A 454 91.60 73.22 31.37
CA THR A 454 90.97 71.96 31.82
C THR A 454 89.47 71.86 31.51
N GLY A 455 88.79 72.98 31.29
CA GLY A 455 87.34 73.03 31.11
C GLY A 455 86.51 72.75 32.37
N VAL A 456 87.16 72.53 33.54
CA VAL A 456 86.50 72.32 34.83
C VAL A 456 86.25 73.65 35.56
N TYR A 457 87.07 74.67 35.30
CA TYR A 457 86.99 76.01 35.89
C TYR A 457 86.58 77.06 34.86
N THR A 458 85.82 78.05 35.32
CA THR A 458 85.27 79.15 34.51
C THR A 458 85.78 80.51 35.00
N HIS A 459 85.53 81.57 34.22
CA HIS A 459 85.90 82.95 34.60
C HIS A 459 85.13 83.50 35.80
N GLN A 460 84.11 82.79 36.31
CA GLN A 460 83.33 83.14 37.50
C GLN A 460 83.76 82.37 38.75
N ASP A 461 84.66 81.40 38.64
CA ASP A 461 85.12 80.61 39.78
C ASP A 461 86.11 81.38 40.65
N ARG A 462 85.94 81.26 41.98
CA ARG A 462 86.63 82.09 42.98
C ARG A 462 88.14 82.07 42.84
N ILE A 463 88.72 80.90 42.54
CA ILE A 463 90.17 80.71 42.34
C ILE A 463 90.68 81.49 41.11
N ILE A 464 89.91 81.53 40.02
CA ILE A 464 90.25 82.29 38.81
C ILE A 464 90.08 83.80 39.05
N ILE A 465 89.09 84.21 39.84
CA ILE A 465 88.90 85.61 40.26
C ILE A 465 90.06 86.08 41.14
N ASP A 466 90.44 85.29 42.15
CA ASP A 466 91.54 85.62 43.07
C ASP A 466 92.90 85.65 42.34
N LEU A 467 93.16 84.74 41.40
CA LEU A 467 94.33 84.77 40.50
C LEU A 467 94.34 86.03 39.62
N ASN A 468 93.23 86.38 38.98
CA ASN A 468 93.14 87.61 38.18
C ASN A 468 93.37 88.87 39.04
N LYS A 469 92.90 88.87 40.29
CA LYS A 469 93.13 89.95 41.25
C LYS A 469 94.61 90.07 41.63
N GLN A 470 95.31 88.95 41.85
CA GLN A 470 96.76 88.95 42.10
C GLN A 470 97.58 89.39 40.87
N ILE A 471 97.20 88.95 39.66
CA ILE A 471 97.80 89.44 38.41
C ILE A 471 97.60 90.97 38.29
N GLN A 472 96.40 91.47 38.62
CA GLN A 472 96.11 92.90 38.59
C GLN A 472 96.84 93.69 39.68
N GLU A 473 97.10 93.10 40.85
CA GLU A 473 97.89 93.71 41.92
C GLU A 473 99.40 93.73 41.61
N VAL A 474 99.93 92.73 40.90
CA VAL A 474 101.31 92.74 40.37
C VAL A 474 101.45 93.71 39.19
N MET A 475 100.43 93.83 38.33
CA MET A 475 100.40 94.82 37.23
C MET A 475 100.14 96.26 37.72
N VAL A 476 99.70 96.46 38.96
CA VAL A 476 99.48 97.77 39.59
C VAL A 476 100.37 97.90 40.83
N GLY A 477 101.66 97.61 40.63
CA GLY A 477 102.73 98.08 41.51
C GLY A 477 102.76 99.63 41.57
N PRO A 478 103.18 100.23 42.70
CA PRO A 478 102.86 101.61 42.98
C PRO A 478 103.94 102.59 42.49
N ASP A 479 103.61 103.42 41.50
CA ASP A 479 103.48 104.86 41.79
C ASP A 479 102.64 105.62 40.75
N LYS A 480 102.09 106.78 41.17
CA LYS A 480 101.38 107.74 40.32
C LYS A 480 101.75 109.16 40.73
N LEU A 481 102.49 109.89 39.88
CA LEU A 481 102.42 111.34 39.69
C LEU A 481 103.30 111.79 38.52
#